data_AF-A5L901-F1
#
_entry.id   AF-A5L901-F1
#
_cell.length_a   1.000
_cell.length_b   1.000
_cell.length_c   1.000
_cell.angle_alpha   90.00
_cell.angle_beta   90.00
_cell.angle_gamma   90.00
#
_symmetry.space_group_name_H-M   'P 1'
#
loop_
_entity.id
_entity.type
_entity.pdbx_description
1 polymer ?
#
loop_
_entity_poly.entity_id
_entity_poly.type
_entity_poly.pdbx_seq_one_letter_code
_entity_poly.pdbx_strand_id
1 'polypeptide(L)'
;MTILITRGEVIQCVKQELKLAGIIDKKHAAPDLSQLLPELKFVIVEALLLHTRGNQALAARMLGINRGILRKISKQGFKDGSYLLARSGFCNAY
;
A
#
# COMPACT_ATOMS: atom_id res chain seq x y z
N MET A 1 -1.11 16.38 -13.87
CA MET A 1 -0.89 17.06 -12.58
C MET A 1 -0.42 16.03 -11.57
N THR A 2 0.87 16.02 -11.23
CA THR A 2 1.39 15.26 -10.08
C THR A 2 1.07 16.09 -8.83
N ILE A 3 0.10 15.63 -8.04
CA ILE A 3 -0.17 16.23 -6.73
C ILE A 3 0.98 15.83 -5.83
N LEU A 4 1.82 16.80 -5.44
CA LEU A 4 2.86 16.60 -4.44
C LEU A 4 2.18 16.66 -3.08
N ILE A 5 1.94 15.50 -2.47
CA ILE A 5 1.54 15.43 -1.07
C ILE A 5 2.78 15.56 -0.19
N THR A 6 2.74 16.47 0.77
CA THR A 6 3.81 16.64 1.75
C THR A 6 3.75 15.54 2.81
N ARG A 7 4.87 15.28 3.49
CA ARG A 7 4.92 14.33 4.60
C ARG A 7 3.90 14.65 5.70
N GLY A 8 3.66 15.94 5.96
CA GLY A 8 2.69 16.39 6.95
C GLY A 8 1.26 16.00 6.59
N GLU A 9 0.88 16.20 5.32
CA GLU A 9 -0.44 15.85 4.80
C GLU A 9 -0.68 14.34 4.83
N VAL A 10 0.31 13.52 4.45
CA VAL A 10 0.20 12.05 4.58
C VAL A 10 -0.07 11.65 6.04
N ILE A 11 0.69 12.21 6.99
CA ILE A 11 0.51 11.91 8.41
C ILE A 11 -0.90 12.32 8.88
N GLN A 12 -1.38 13.47 8.43
CA GLN A 12 -2.70 13.96 8.81
C GLN A 12 -3.81 13.07 8.25
N CYS A 13 -3.73 12.66 6.98
CA CYS A 13 -4.68 11.72 6.38
C CYS A 13 -4.70 10.40 7.15
N VAL A 14 -3.54 9.80 7.44
CA VAL A 14 -3.47 8.54 8.19
C VAL A 14 -4.06 8.68 9.59
N LYS A 15 -3.77 9.78 10.31
CA LYS A 15 -4.35 10.02 11.64
C LYS A 15 -5.88 10.18 11.60
N GLN A 16 -6.41 10.84 10.58
CA GLN A 16 -7.84 11.02 10.39
C GLN A 16 -8.53 9.67 10.13
N GLU A 17 -8.00 8.87 9.21
CA GLU A 17 -8.55 7.54 8.90
C GLU A 17 -8.51 6.62 10.13
N LEU A 18 -7.40 6.60 10.88
CA LEU A 18 -7.29 5.83 12.13
C LEU A 18 -8.31 6.28 13.20
N LYS A 19 -8.63 7.57 13.25
CA LYS A 19 -9.67 8.10 14.15
C LYS A 19 -11.05 7.66 13.69
N LEU A 20 -11.36 7.78 12.39
CA LEU A 20 -12.63 7.33 11.81
C LEU A 20 -12.86 5.83 11.99
N ALA A 21 -11.80 5.03 11.89
CA ALA A 21 -11.83 3.59 12.13
C ALA A 21 -12.03 3.21 13.62
N GLY A 22 -12.08 4.19 14.54
CA GLY A 22 -12.27 3.95 15.98
C GLY A 22 -11.08 3.26 16.67
N ILE A 23 -9.91 3.22 16.01
CA ILE A 23 -8.69 2.58 16.52
C ILE A 23 -8.06 3.44 17.63
N ILE A 24 -8.21 4.76 17.56
CA ILE A 24 -7.62 5.72 18.49
C ILE A 24 -8.48 5.96 19.75
N ASP A 25 -9.78 5.64 19.71
CA ASP A 25 -10.72 6.01 20.78
C ASP A 25 -10.75 5.05 21.97
N LYS A 26 -10.13 3.87 21.87
CA LYS A 26 -10.07 2.91 22.97
C LYS A 26 -8.72 3.02 23.67
N LYS A 27 -8.74 2.99 25.02
CA LYS A 27 -7.64 3.03 26.00
C LYS A 27 -6.53 1.96 25.81
N HIS A 28 -6.21 1.56 24.59
CA HIS A 28 -5.16 0.60 24.29
C HIS A 28 -3.84 1.35 24.10
N ALA A 29 -2.90 1.12 25.00
CA ALA A 29 -1.51 1.61 24.88
C ALA A 29 -0.81 1.11 23.60
N ALA A 30 -1.39 0.10 22.92
CA ALA A 30 -0.98 -0.41 21.62
C ALA A 30 -2.23 -0.63 20.74
N PRO A 31 -2.54 0.27 19.79
CA PRO A 31 -3.63 0.06 18.84
C PRO A 31 -3.32 -1.15 17.94
N ASP A 32 -4.32 -2.02 17.71
CA ASP A 32 -4.18 -3.12 16.78
C ASP A 32 -4.24 -2.61 15.34
N LEU A 33 -3.15 -2.76 14.60
CA LEU A 33 -3.02 -2.34 13.20
C LEU A 33 -2.96 -3.54 12.24
N SER A 34 -3.26 -4.75 12.72
CA SER A 34 -3.13 -5.99 11.96
C SER A 34 -4.00 -6.01 10.70
N GLN A 35 -5.12 -5.28 10.72
CA GLN A 35 -6.01 -5.13 9.56
C GLN A 35 -5.56 -4.04 8.57
N LEU A 36 -5.02 -2.92 9.07
CA LEU A 36 -4.64 -1.78 8.23
C LEU A 36 -3.29 -1.97 7.50
N LEU A 37 -2.30 -2.53 8.19
CA LEU A 37 -0.94 -2.64 7.66
C LEU A 37 -0.83 -3.48 6.38
N PRO A 38 -1.55 -4.62 6.22
CA PRO A 38 -1.55 -5.37 4.97
C PRO A 38 -2.07 -4.55 3.78
N GLU A 39 -3.18 -3.84 3.96
CA GLU A 39 -3.79 -3.01 2.91
C GLU A 39 -2.86 -1.87 2.51
N LEU A 40 -2.31 -1.14 3.50
CA LEU A 40 -1.39 -0.04 3.24
C LEU A 40 -0.13 -0.51 2.50
N LYS A 41 0.44 -1.65 2.91
CA LYS A 41 1.60 -2.25 2.22
C LYS A 41 1.27 -2.60 0.77
N PHE A 42 0.08 -3.15 0.53
CA PHE A 42 -0.35 -3.49 -0.83
C PHE A 42 -0.49 -2.24 -1.70
N VAL A 43 -1.20 -1.20 -1.24
CA VAL A 43 -1.41 0.04 -2.00
C VAL A 43 -0.09 0.70 -2.39
N ILE A 44 0.89 0.72 -1.48
CA ILE A 44 2.23 1.27 -1.77
C ILE A 44 2.95 0.44 -2.85
N VAL A 45 2.89 -0.90 -2.75
CA VAL A 45 3.48 -1.79 -3.75
C VAL A 45 2.78 -1.65 -5.10
N GLU A 46 1.45 -1.57 -5.12
CA GLU A 46 0.64 -1.39 -6.32
C GLU A 46 0.97 -0.07 -7.02
N ALA A 47 1.01 1.04 -6.28
CA ALA A 47 1.34 2.35 -6.82
C ALA A 47 2.73 2.37 -7.48
N LEU A 48 3.74 1.72 -6.86
CA LEU A 48 5.07 1.64 -7.43
C LEU A 48 5.17 0.66 -8.59
N LEU A 49 4.41 -0.43 -8.59
CA LEU A 49 4.30 -1.28 -9.77
C LEU A 49 3.69 -0.49 -10.93
N LEU A 50 2.60 0.25 -10.73
CA LEU A 50 2.04 1.13 -11.77
C LEU A 50 3.07 2.16 -12.27
N HIS A 51 3.76 2.83 -11.35
CA HIS A 51 4.79 3.83 -11.69
C HIS A 51 5.95 3.23 -12.49
N THR A 52 6.36 2.01 -12.15
CA THR A 52 7.47 1.30 -12.80
C THR A 52 7.04 0.42 -13.97
N ARG A 53 5.78 0.53 -14.42
CA ARG A 53 5.18 -0.33 -15.47
C ARG A 53 5.36 -1.83 -15.17
N GLY A 54 5.21 -2.12 -13.89
CA GLY A 54 5.33 -3.38 -13.18
C GLY A 54 6.71 -4.04 -13.26
N ASN A 55 7.77 -3.25 -13.43
CA ASN A 55 9.13 -3.70 -13.18
C ASN A 55 9.34 -3.95 -11.67
N GLN A 56 9.10 -5.19 -11.25
CA GLN A 56 9.22 -5.61 -9.85
C GLN A 56 10.62 -5.36 -9.25
N ALA A 57 11.69 -5.48 -10.04
CA ALA A 57 13.05 -5.24 -9.55
C ALA A 57 13.30 -3.75 -9.29
N LEU A 58 12.80 -2.88 -10.18
CA LEU A 58 12.86 -1.44 -9.97
C LEU A 58 12.00 -0.99 -8.79
N ALA A 59 10.75 -1.45 -8.70
CA ALA A 59 9.86 -1.14 -7.58
C ALA A 59 10.45 -1.60 -6.23
N ALA A 60 11.02 -2.80 -6.16
CA ALA A 60 11.68 -3.32 -4.97
C ALA A 60 12.88 -2.47 -4.54
N ARG A 61 13.70 -2.02 -5.52
CA ARG A 61 14.81 -1.09 -5.26
C ARG A 61 14.34 0.27 -4.76
N MET A 62 13.29 0.83 -5.33
CA MET A 62 12.70 2.11 -4.88
C MET A 62 12.15 2.02 -3.46
N LEU A 63 11.57 0.87 -3.09
CA LEU A 63 11.09 0.61 -1.73
C LEU A 63 12.20 0.24 -0.73
N GLY A 64 13.39 -0.10 -1.21
CA GLY A 64 14.45 -0.65 -0.36
C GLY A 64 14.11 -2.01 0.24
N ILE A 65 13.28 -2.82 -0.44
CA ILE A 65 12.89 -4.16 0.03
C ILE A 65 13.39 -5.26 -0.90
N ASN A 66 13.48 -6.49 -0.38
CA ASN A 66 13.76 -7.64 -1.22
C ASN A 66 12.61 -7.89 -2.22
N ARG A 67 12.95 -8.20 -3.49
CA ARG A 67 11.96 -8.50 -4.55
C ARG A 67 11.01 -9.65 -4.17
N GLY A 68 11.48 -10.66 -3.46
CA GLY A 68 10.67 -11.76 -2.97
C GLY A 68 9.60 -11.32 -1.96
N ILE A 69 9.90 -10.31 -1.13
CA ILE A 69 8.92 -9.70 -0.21
C ILE A 69 7.88 -8.92 -1.02
N LEU A 70 8.31 -8.11 -1.99
CA LEU A 70 7.41 -7.39 -2.89
C LEU A 70 6.41 -8.34 -3.56
N ARG A 71 6.91 -9.47 -4.10
CA ARG A 71 6.07 -10.50 -4.74
C ARG A 71 5.08 -11.16 -3.77
N LYS A 72 5.47 -11.35 -2.50
CA LYS A 72 4.55 -11.88 -1.48
C LYS A 72 3.43 -10.88 -1.18
N ILE A 73 3.77 -9.60 -1.00
CA ILE A 73 2.80 -8.53 -0.73
C ILE A 73 1.83 -8.37 -1.91
N SER A 74 2.35 -8.34 -3.15
CA SER A 74 1.52 -8.19 -4.34
C SER A 74 0.53 -9.36 -4.47
N LYS A 75 0.99 -10.60 -4.28
CA LYS A 75 0.12 -11.79 -4.33
C LYS A 75 -0.93 -11.83 -3.23
N GLN A 76 -0.65 -11.26 -2.05
CA GLN A 76 -1.60 -11.24 -0.95
C GLN A 76 -2.78 -10.31 -1.26
N GLY A 77 -2.53 -9.07 -1.72
CA GLY A 77 -3.63 -8.13 -1.99
C GLY A 77 -4.47 -8.46 -3.23
N PHE A 78 -3.97 -9.26 -4.18
CA PHE A 78 -4.79 -9.81 -5.28
C PHE A 78 -5.91 -10.74 -4.78
N LYS A 79 -5.75 -11.39 -3.62
CA LYS A 79 -6.79 -12.28 -3.06
C LYS A 79 -7.96 -11.50 -2.46
N ASP A 80 -7.73 -10.26 -2.07
CA ASP A 80 -8.70 -9.41 -1.38
C ASP A 80 -9.45 -8.46 -2.35
N GLY A 81 -9.21 -8.59 -3.66
CA GLY A 81 -10.03 -7.97 -4.70
C GLY A 81 -9.86 -6.46 -4.89
N SER A 82 -8.66 -5.89 -4.70
CA SER A 82 -8.39 -4.46 -4.89
C SER A 82 -8.08 -4.05 -6.34
N TYR A 83 -8.46 -2.81 -6.70
CA TYR A 83 -9.13 -2.44 -7.95
C TYR A 83 -8.33 -1.61 -9.00
N LEU A 84 -6.98 -1.58 -8.99
CA LEU A 84 -6.24 -0.75 -9.98
C LEU A 84 -5.43 -1.55 -11.00
N LEU A 85 -4.67 -2.57 -10.58
CA LEU A 85 -3.94 -3.41 -11.55
C LEU A 85 -4.88 -4.20 -12.49
N ALA A 86 -6.01 -4.68 -11.98
CA ALA A 86 -7.04 -5.36 -12.79
C ALA A 86 -7.68 -4.47 -13.88
N ARG A 87 -7.84 -3.17 -13.62
CA ARG A 87 -8.41 -2.22 -14.59
C ARG A 87 -7.39 -1.74 -15.62
N SER A 88 -6.10 -1.82 -15.30
CA SER A 88 -5.01 -1.33 -16.15
C SER A 88 -4.53 -2.33 -17.21
N GLY A 89 -5.08 -3.55 -17.26
CA GLY A 89 -4.66 -4.58 -18.24
C GLY A 89 -3.27 -5.18 -17.98
N PHE A 90 -2.57 -4.77 -16.91
CA PHE A 90 -1.26 -5.30 -16.53
C PHE A 90 -1.31 -6.68 -15.84
N CYS A 91 -2.49 -7.25 -15.62
CA CYS A 91 -2.66 -8.53 -14.93
C CYS A 91 -2.10 -9.75 -15.68
N ASN A 92 -1.77 -9.64 -16.98
CA ASN A 92 -1.29 -10.80 -17.76
C ASN A 92 0.24 -10.94 -17.87
N ALA A 93 1.03 -10.28 -17.02
CA ALA A 93 2.50 -10.31 -17.14
C ALA A 93 3.29 -10.80 -15.90
N TYR A 94 2.66 -11.42 -14.89
CA TYR A 94 3.36 -11.83 -13.64
C TYR A 94 3.07 -13.24 -13.14
#